data_AF-A0A1Y4EV76-F1
#
_entry.id   AF-A0A1Y4EV76-F1
#
_cell.length_a   1.000
_cell.length_b   1.000
_cell.length_c   1.000
_cell.angle_alpha   90.00
_cell.angle_beta   90.00
_cell.angle_gamma   90.00
#
_symmetry.space_group_name_H-M   'P 1'
#
loop_
_entity.id
_entity.type
_entity.pdbx_description
1 polymer ?
#
loop_
_entity_poly.entity_id
_entity_poly.type
_entity_poly.pdbx_seq_one_letter_code
_entity_poly.pdbx_strand_id
1 'polypeptide(L)'
;MPGVGSMCGADFGGLRMDTVTLYRINCYHAPREELIGESFSLVPWDEDDATMKGEDDGGKDYELPKGYELSAEDGVPVILNPDGRPCSLQGHNGCPLLIDEAKKLAILVERDKKILRQRELAHLTRAQLAERLEVSQALLYQWEHCEVEPDVRTLKRIADILQCEILELI
;
A
#
# COMPACT_ATOMS: atom_id res chain seq x y z
N MET A 1 -21.52 28.98 31.64
CA MET A 1 -21.11 28.19 30.46
C MET A 1 -19.67 27.75 30.68
N PRO A 2 -19.40 26.45 30.86
CA PRO A 2 -18.04 25.97 31.00
C PRO A 2 -17.40 25.84 29.61
N GLY A 3 -16.18 26.36 29.48
CA GLY A 3 -15.38 26.29 28.27
C GLY A 3 -15.01 24.86 27.94
N VAL A 4 -15.19 24.48 26.68
CA VAL A 4 -14.77 23.20 26.13
C VAL A 4 -13.25 23.25 26.00
N GLY A 5 -12.57 22.49 26.86
CA GLY A 5 -11.14 22.24 26.75
C GLY A 5 -10.87 21.48 25.46
N SER A 6 -10.12 22.12 24.55
CA SER A 6 -9.49 21.46 23.42
C SER A 6 -8.50 20.45 23.99
N MET A 7 -8.84 19.16 23.93
CA MET A 7 -7.89 18.10 24.18
C MET A 7 -6.95 18.06 22.98
N CYS A 8 -5.72 18.50 23.22
CA CYS A 8 -4.59 18.28 22.34
C CYS A 8 -4.55 16.80 21.94
N GLY A 9 -4.57 16.54 20.64
CA GLY A 9 -4.34 15.21 20.09
C GLY A 9 -3.01 14.68 20.61
N ALA A 10 -3.05 13.47 21.16
CA ALA A 10 -1.85 12.74 21.50
C ALA A 10 -1.08 12.50 20.19
N ASP A 11 0.13 13.06 20.11
CA ASP A 11 1.16 12.64 19.18
C ASP A 11 1.51 11.18 19.51
N PHE A 12 0.86 10.25 18.83
CA PHE A 12 1.33 8.88 18.73
C PHE A 12 2.51 8.89 17.78
N GLY A 13 3.71 9.04 18.35
CA GLY A 13 4.98 8.81 17.67
C GLY A 13 5.13 7.34 17.27
N GLY A 14 4.39 6.91 16.25
CA GLY A 14 4.72 5.75 15.44
C GLY A 14 5.72 6.19 14.38
N LEU A 15 6.72 5.35 14.07
CA LEU A 15 7.56 5.56 12.89
C LEU A 15 6.63 5.82 11.69
N ARG A 16 6.66 7.04 11.15
CA ARG A 16 6.03 7.32 9.87
C ARG A 16 6.87 6.58 8.84
N MET A 17 6.45 5.37 8.50
CA MET A 17 6.94 4.69 7.32
C MET A 17 6.36 5.45 6.13
N ASP A 18 7.22 5.92 5.25
CA ASP A 18 6.78 6.62 4.05
C ASP A 18 6.17 5.57 3.13
N THR A 19 4.85 5.44 3.16
CA THR A 19 4.12 4.56 2.26
C THR A 19 3.59 5.34 1.06
N VAL A 20 3.37 4.63 -0.04
CA VAL A 20 2.74 5.15 -1.24
C VAL A 20 1.65 4.19 -1.71
N THR A 21 0.50 4.73 -2.09
CA THR A 21 -0.54 3.94 -2.74
C THR A 21 -0.20 3.79 -4.22
N LEU A 22 -0.01 2.55 -4.67
CA LEU A 22 0.18 2.21 -6.08
C LEU A 22 -1.03 1.44 -6.59
N TYR A 23 -1.43 1.78 -7.81
CA TYR A 23 -2.51 1.12 -8.53
C TYR A 23 -1.90 0.18 -9.55
N ARG A 24 -2.24 -1.10 -9.46
CA ARG A 24 -1.90 -2.05 -10.52
C ARG A 24 -2.96 -1.93 -11.60
N ILE A 25 -2.55 -1.39 -12.73
CA ILE A 25 -3.39 -1.14 -13.88
C ILE A 25 -3.34 -2.35 -14.82
N ASN A 26 -4.50 -2.79 -15.30
CA ASN A 26 -4.61 -3.74 -16.39
C ASN A 26 -5.38 -3.11 -17.56
N CYS A 27 -4.64 -2.66 -18.59
CA CYS A 27 -5.24 -2.04 -19.77
C CYS A 27 -5.51 -3.08 -20.84
N TYR A 28 -6.78 -3.20 -21.24
CA TYR A 28 -7.28 -4.17 -22.22
C TYR A 28 -7.44 -3.58 -23.63
N HIS A 29 -7.57 -2.27 -23.73
CA HIS A 29 -7.73 -1.55 -24.99
C HIS A 29 -7.11 -0.18 -24.91
N ALA A 30 -6.30 0.18 -25.90
CA ALA A 30 -5.75 1.52 -26.06
C ALA A 30 -5.47 1.79 -27.55
N PRO A 31 -5.37 3.07 -27.97
CA PRO A 31 -5.02 3.44 -29.34
C PRO A 31 -3.62 3.00 -29.77
N ARG A 32 -2.73 2.75 -28.81
CA ARG A 32 -1.37 2.25 -29.03
C ARG A 32 -1.17 0.94 -28.28
N GLU A 33 -0.65 -0.06 -28.97
CA GLU A 33 -0.44 -1.40 -28.41
C GLU A 33 0.53 -1.40 -27.23
N GLU A 34 1.48 -0.47 -27.18
CA GLU A 34 2.45 -0.33 -26.08
C GLU A 34 1.82 0.03 -24.72
N LEU A 35 0.57 0.53 -24.73
CA LEU A 35 -0.19 0.88 -23.53
C LEU A 35 -1.05 -0.29 -23.02
N ILE A 36 -1.16 -1.37 -23.79
CA ILE A 36 -1.95 -2.55 -23.42
C ILE A 36 -1.10 -3.47 -22.53
N GLY A 37 -1.70 -3.96 -21.45
CA GLY A 37 -1.07 -4.87 -20.50
C GLY A 37 -1.07 -4.35 -19.07
N GLU A 38 -0.24 -4.99 -18.24
CA GLU A 38 -0.08 -4.66 -16.82
C GLU A 38 0.94 -3.54 -16.62
N SER A 39 0.58 -2.55 -15.81
CA SER A 39 1.49 -1.48 -15.38
C SER A 39 1.16 -1.03 -13.95
N PHE A 40 1.97 -0.12 -13.39
CA PHE A 40 1.75 0.46 -12.08
C PHE A 40 1.68 1.98 -12.18
N SER A 41 0.78 2.58 -11.40
CA SER A 41 0.48 4.01 -11.42
C SER A 41 0.39 4.58 -10.01
N LEU A 42 0.68 5.88 -9.89
CA LEU A 42 0.46 6.67 -8.66
C LEU A 42 -0.96 7.26 -8.58
N VAL A 43 -1.75 7.09 -9.64
CA VAL A 43 -3.14 7.52 -9.74
C VAL A 43 -4.02 6.36 -10.18
N PRO A 44 -5.30 6.33 -9.76
CA PRO A 44 -6.25 5.32 -10.20
C PRO A 44 -6.46 5.35 -11.71
N TRP A 45 -7.04 4.27 -12.25
CA TRP A 45 -7.46 4.20 -13.63
C TRP A 45 -8.50 5.29 -13.93
N ASP A 46 -8.33 5.97 -15.07
CA ASP A 46 -9.28 6.98 -15.54
C ASP A 46 -10.40 6.32 -16.36
N GLU A 47 -11.58 6.21 -15.75
CA GLU A 47 -12.77 5.66 -16.42
C GLU A 47 -13.37 6.61 -17.46
N ASP A 48 -13.02 7.90 -17.43
CA ASP A 48 -13.59 8.92 -18.32
C ASP A 48 -12.89 8.97 -19.69
N ASP A 49 -11.71 8.36 -19.84
CA ASP A 49 -11.02 8.24 -21.13
C ASP A 49 -11.69 7.17 -22.01
N ALA A 50 -12.64 7.61 -22.84
CA ALA A 50 -13.35 6.75 -23.78
C ALA A 50 -12.46 6.05 -24.83
N THR A 51 -11.20 6.46 -24.99
CA THR A 51 -10.26 5.85 -25.94
C THR A 51 -9.52 4.65 -25.36
N MET A 52 -9.54 4.48 -24.03
CA MET A 52 -8.89 3.40 -23.32
C MET A 52 -9.91 2.55 -22.55
N LYS A 53 -9.61 1.27 -22.35
CA LYS A 53 -10.38 0.39 -21.46
C LYS A 53 -9.43 -0.40 -20.60
N GLY A 54 -9.70 -0.41 -19.31
CA GLY A 54 -8.89 -1.07 -18.32
C GLY A 54 -9.56 -1.01 -16.97
N GLU A 55 -8.85 -1.49 -15.97
CA GLU A 55 -9.24 -1.42 -14.57
C GLU A 55 -7.99 -1.36 -13.70
N ASP A 56 -8.18 -1.02 -12.43
CA ASP A 56 -7.15 -1.11 -11.40
C ASP A 56 -7.60 -1.97 -10.22
N ASP A 57 -6.67 -2.26 -9.32
CA ASP A 57 -6.89 -3.10 -8.15
C ASP A 57 -7.43 -2.36 -6.90
N GLY A 58 -7.90 -1.14 -7.08
CA GLY A 58 -8.37 -0.22 -6.03
C GLY A 58 -7.24 0.50 -5.29
N GLY A 59 -5.98 0.27 -5.68
CA GLY A 59 -4.81 0.81 -5.02
C GLY A 59 -4.42 0.02 -3.77
N LYS A 60 -3.12 -0.23 -3.61
CA LYS A 60 -2.53 -0.88 -2.44
C LYS A 60 -1.35 -0.06 -1.93
N ASP A 61 -1.13 -0.07 -0.62
CA ASP A 61 -0.01 0.64 -0.02
C ASP A 61 1.28 -0.18 -0.12
N TYR A 62 2.35 0.51 -0.49
CA TYR A 62 3.72 -0.01 -0.61
C TYR A 62 4.67 0.83 0.24
N GLU A 63 5.71 0.19 0.76
CA GLU A 63 6.76 0.87 1.51
C GLU A 63 7.77 1.51 0.56
N LEU A 64 8.00 2.82 0.71
CA LEU A 64 9.07 3.49 -0.01
C LEU A 64 10.43 3.15 0.60
N PRO A 65 11.49 2.99 -0.22
CA PRO A 65 12.83 2.84 0.29
C PRO A 65 13.25 4.10 1.07
N LYS A 66 14.08 3.93 2.10
CA LYS A 66 14.47 5.02 2.99
C LYS A 66 14.99 6.25 2.23
N GLY A 67 14.35 7.40 2.45
CA GLY A 67 14.72 8.69 1.86
C GLY A 67 14.13 8.94 0.48
N TYR A 68 13.36 8.00 -0.07
CA TYR A 68 12.46 8.27 -1.19
C TYR A 68 11.14 8.81 -0.63
N GLU A 69 10.52 9.74 -1.34
CA GLU A 69 9.30 10.40 -0.88
C GLU A 69 8.29 10.58 -2.01
N LEU A 70 7.00 10.54 -1.67
CA LEU A 70 5.94 10.95 -2.57
C LEU A 70 5.84 12.48 -2.56
N SER A 71 5.91 13.08 -3.73
CA SER A 71 5.75 14.51 -3.98
C SER A 71 4.72 14.75 -5.08
N ALA A 72 4.49 16.02 -5.42
CA ALA A 72 3.65 16.42 -6.54
C ALA A 72 4.36 17.48 -7.38
N GLU A 73 4.48 17.24 -8.68
CA GLU A 73 4.96 18.19 -9.68
C GLU A 73 3.80 18.60 -10.58
N ASP A 74 3.46 19.89 -10.61
CA ASP A 74 2.31 20.44 -11.33
C ASP A 74 0.97 19.72 -11.04
N GLY A 75 0.82 19.22 -9.81
CA GLY A 75 -0.37 18.48 -9.35
C GLY A 75 -0.38 17.00 -9.72
N VAL A 76 0.64 16.52 -10.43
CA VAL A 76 0.82 15.10 -10.76
C VAL A 76 1.71 14.45 -9.69
N PRO A 77 1.29 13.34 -9.06
CA PRO A 77 2.11 12.67 -8.07
C PRO A 77 3.38 12.07 -8.71
N VAL A 78 4.50 12.19 -7.99
CA VAL A 78 5.81 11.68 -8.41
C VAL A 78 6.57 11.15 -7.20
N ILE A 79 7.34 10.07 -7.37
CA ILE A 79 8.27 9.62 -6.33
C ILE A 79 9.62 10.28 -6.58
N LEU A 80 10.15 10.95 -5.56
CA LEU A 80 11.48 11.56 -5.59
C LEU A 80 12.48 10.67 -4.84
N ASN A 81 13.69 10.59 -5.35
CA ASN A 81 14.81 9.97 -4.64
C ASN A 81 15.41 10.94 -3.59
N PRO A 82 16.36 10.47 -2.74
CA PRO A 82 16.97 11.32 -1.72
C PRO A 82 17.69 12.59 -2.22
N ASP A 83 17.98 12.67 -3.53
CA ASP A 83 18.62 13.82 -4.17
C ASP A 83 17.58 14.75 -4.86
N GLY A 84 16.28 14.50 -4.66
CA GLY A 84 15.18 15.25 -5.25
C GLY A 84 14.99 14.98 -6.74
N ARG A 85 15.44 13.84 -7.27
CA ARG A 85 15.23 13.44 -8.67
C ARG A 85 14.01 12.52 -8.81
N PRO A 86 13.19 12.69 -9.85
CA PRO A 86 12.02 11.85 -10.06
C PRO A 86 12.41 10.42 -10.43
N CYS A 87 11.63 9.47 -9.94
CA CYS A 87 11.69 8.05 -10.23
C CYS A 87 10.45 7.61 -10.99
N SER A 88 10.59 6.59 -11.84
CA SER A 88 9.47 5.99 -12.57
C SER A 88 9.10 4.62 -11.99
N LEU A 89 7.92 4.13 -12.34
CA LEU A 89 7.44 2.80 -11.95
C LEU A 89 7.45 1.87 -13.16
N GLN A 90 7.81 0.62 -12.93
CA GLN A 90 7.69 -0.46 -13.92
C GLN A 90 7.15 -1.73 -13.25
N GLY A 91 6.46 -2.57 -14.01
CA GLY A 91 6.04 -3.89 -13.54
C GLY A 91 7.10 -4.96 -13.81
N HIS A 92 7.34 -5.84 -12.84
CA HIS A 92 8.13 -7.05 -13.03
C HIS A 92 7.52 -8.22 -12.26
N ASN A 93 7.05 -9.26 -12.98
CA ASN A 93 6.39 -10.45 -12.42
C ASN A 93 5.21 -10.11 -11.48
N GLY A 94 4.40 -9.12 -11.81
CA GLY A 94 3.27 -8.70 -10.97
C GLY A 94 3.64 -7.83 -9.78
N CYS A 95 4.90 -7.39 -9.67
CA CYS A 95 5.36 -6.50 -8.60
C CYS A 95 5.85 -5.16 -9.14
N PRO A 96 5.68 -4.05 -8.38
CA PRO A 96 6.20 -2.76 -8.79
C PRO A 96 7.70 -2.65 -8.53
N LEU A 97 8.43 -2.16 -9.53
CA LEU A 97 9.80 -1.72 -9.45
C LEU A 97 9.85 -0.19 -9.50
N LEU A 98 10.48 0.41 -8.51
CA LEU A 98 10.87 1.81 -8.53
C LEU A 98 12.20 1.95 -9.29
N ILE A 99 12.17 2.69 -10.39
CA ILE A 99 13.33 2.91 -11.26
C ILE A 99 13.93 4.27 -10.96
N ASP A 100 15.14 4.25 -10.41
CA ASP A 100 15.96 5.43 -10.17
C ASP A 100 17.08 5.48 -11.22
N GLU A 101 16.80 6.18 -12.32
CA GLU A 101 17.76 6.34 -13.41
C GLU A 101 19.01 7.11 -12.97
N ALA A 102 18.86 8.09 -12.08
CA ALA A 102 19.95 8.92 -11.59
C ALA A 102 20.98 8.08 -10.81
N LYS A 103 20.50 7.10 -10.01
CA LYS A 103 21.35 6.16 -9.27
C LYS A 103 21.62 4.84 -10.00
N LYS A 104 20.99 4.61 -11.15
CA LYS A 104 21.02 3.35 -11.92
C LYS A 104 20.54 2.16 -11.09
N LEU A 105 19.44 2.34 -10.37
CA LEU A 105 18.84 1.31 -9.52
C LEU A 105 17.44 0.95 -10.01
N ALA A 106 17.09 -0.32 -9.86
CA ALA A 106 15.72 -0.81 -9.94
C ALA A 106 15.42 -1.48 -8.59
N ILE A 107 14.47 -0.93 -7.84
CA ILE A 107 14.19 -1.32 -6.46
C ILE A 107 12.81 -1.95 -6.42
N LEU A 108 12.72 -3.20 -5.97
CA LEU A 108 11.44 -3.82 -5.68
C LEU A 108 10.81 -3.15 -4.46
N VAL A 109 9.62 -2.59 -4.63
CA VAL A 109 8.85 -2.03 -3.51
C VAL A 109 7.89 -3.10 -2.99
N GLU A 110 7.93 -3.31 -1.68
CA GLU A 110 7.10 -4.32 -1.01
C GLU A 110 5.79 -3.69 -0.53
N ARG A 111 4.71 -4.49 -0.50
CA ARG A 111 3.44 -4.06 0.08
C ARG A 111 3.60 -3.80 1.58
N ASP A 112 2.89 -2.78 2.07
CA ASP A 112 2.82 -2.50 3.50
C ASP A 112 2.13 -3.65 4.23
N LYS A 113 2.86 -4.32 5.13
CA LYS A 113 2.40 -5.50 5.88
C LYS A 113 1.58 -5.08 7.09
N LYS A 114 0.46 -4.40 6.83
CA LYS A 114 -0.40 -3.74 7.83
C LYS A 114 -0.87 -4.68 8.95
N ILE A 115 -1.32 -5.89 8.61
CA ILE A 115 -1.77 -6.90 9.59
C ILE A 115 -0.62 -7.30 10.53
N LEU A 116 0.58 -7.53 9.97
CA LEU A 116 1.77 -7.88 10.75
C LEU A 116 2.11 -6.75 11.74
N ARG A 117 2.16 -5.51 11.25
CA ARG A 117 2.45 -4.33 12.06
C ARG A 117 1.45 -4.18 13.21
N GLN A 118 0.15 -4.25 12.91
CA GLN A 118 -0.89 -4.12 13.93
C GLN A 118 -0.85 -5.26 14.95
N ARG A 119 -0.54 -6.49 14.53
CA ARG A 119 -0.33 -7.61 15.47
C ARG A 119 0.84 -7.33 16.43
N GLU A 120 1.94 -6.79 15.93
CA GLU A 120 3.13 -6.49 16.73
C GLU A 120 2.90 -5.32 17.70
N LEU A 121 2.16 -4.31 17.27
CA LEU A 121 1.69 -3.20 18.13
C LEU A 121 0.75 -3.69 19.23
N ALA A 122 -0.09 -4.68 18.94
CA ALA A 122 -0.92 -5.37 19.93
C ALA A 122 -0.14 -6.38 20.81
N HIS A 123 1.18 -6.50 20.62
CA HIS A 123 2.08 -7.42 21.34
C HIS A 123 1.65 -8.88 21.31
N LEU A 124 1.00 -9.31 20.21
CA LEU A 124 0.59 -10.69 20.01
C LEU A 124 1.63 -11.44 19.17
N THR A 125 1.92 -12.67 19.54
CA THR A 125 2.61 -13.60 18.63
C THR A 125 1.64 -14.03 17.52
N ARG A 126 2.19 -14.41 16.36
CA ARG A 126 1.40 -14.99 15.25
C ARG A 126 0.58 -16.21 15.71
N ALA A 127 1.15 -17.04 16.59
CA ALA A 127 0.44 -18.19 17.17
C ALA A 127 -0.81 -17.78 17.95
N GLN A 128 -0.71 -16.75 18.80
CA GLN A 128 -1.83 -16.26 19.60
C GLN A 128 -2.93 -15.64 18.73
N LEU A 129 -2.59 -14.87 17.70
CA LEU A 129 -3.59 -14.30 16.80
C LEU A 129 -4.28 -15.40 15.97
N ALA A 130 -3.50 -16.36 15.45
CA ALA A 130 -4.05 -17.50 14.70
C ALA A 130 -5.02 -18.34 15.54
N GLU A 131 -4.67 -18.61 16.81
CA GLU A 131 -5.53 -19.32 17.76
C GLU A 131 -6.87 -18.58 17.98
N ARG A 132 -6.83 -17.26 18.22
CA ARG A 132 -8.05 -16.44 18.41
C ARG A 132 -8.92 -16.34 17.15
N LEU A 133 -8.30 -16.41 15.98
CA LEU A 133 -9.00 -16.40 14.68
C LEU A 133 -9.52 -17.79 14.29
N GLU A 134 -9.10 -18.84 14.98
CA GLU A 134 -9.35 -20.25 14.66
C GLU A 134 -8.82 -20.62 13.26
N VAL A 135 -7.61 -20.16 12.93
CA VAL A 135 -6.93 -20.44 11.65
C VAL A 135 -5.54 -21.04 11.88
N SER A 136 -4.94 -21.58 10.82
CA SER A 136 -3.56 -22.03 10.88
C SER A 136 -2.60 -20.84 10.94
N GLN A 137 -1.46 -21.00 11.63
CA GLN A 137 -0.39 -20.00 11.61
C GLN A 137 0.17 -19.76 10.21
N ALA A 138 0.10 -20.77 9.34
CA ALA A 138 0.53 -20.66 7.94
C ALA A 138 -0.42 -19.75 7.14
N LEU A 139 -1.73 -19.85 7.32
CA LEU A 139 -2.68 -18.95 6.65
C LEU A 139 -2.53 -17.51 7.14
N LEU A 140 -2.38 -17.32 8.46
CA LEU A 140 -2.13 -15.99 9.02
C LEU A 140 -0.81 -15.40 8.48
N TYR A 141 0.23 -16.20 8.31
CA TYR A 141 1.48 -15.75 7.68
C TYR A 141 1.26 -15.23 6.26
N GLN A 142 0.48 -15.96 5.45
CA GLN A 142 0.19 -15.57 4.07
C GLN A 142 -0.55 -14.22 4.02
N TRP A 143 -1.48 -13.99 4.94
CA TRP A 143 -2.17 -12.71 5.09
C TRP A 143 -1.21 -11.59 5.53
N GLU A 144 -0.37 -11.86 6.54
CA GLU A 144 0.64 -10.92 7.04
C GLU A 144 1.67 -10.51 5.99
N HIS A 145 1.95 -11.38 5.02
CA HIS A 145 2.93 -11.16 3.95
C HIS A 145 2.28 -10.81 2.61
N CYS A 146 0.98 -10.52 2.60
CA CYS A 146 0.21 -10.15 1.40
C CYS A 146 0.28 -11.19 0.26
N GLU A 147 0.53 -12.46 0.58
CA GLU A 147 0.51 -13.57 -0.39
C GLU A 147 -0.92 -13.96 -0.76
N VAL A 148 -1.84 -13.80 0.20
CA VAL A 148 -3.28 -14.05 0.04
C VAL A 148 -4.04 -12.91 0.70
N GLU A 149 -5.08 -12.41 0.03
CA GLU A 149 -5.96 -11.40 0.61
C GLU A 149 -7.01 -12.07 1.52
N PRO A 150 -7.13 -11.69 2.79
CA PRO A 150 -8.25 -12.09 3.63
C PRO A 150 -9.56 -11.44 3.15
N ASP A 151 -10.68 -12.12 3.32
CA ASP A 151 -11.99 -11.52 3.03
C ASP A 151 -12.36 -10.42 4.06
N VAL A 152 -13.32 -9.57 3.70
CA VAL A 152 -13.77 -8.44 4.54
C VAL A 152 -14.25 -8.91 5.92
N ARG A 153 -14.89 -10.07 6.01
CA ARG A 153 -15.38 -10.62 7.28
C ARG A 153 -14.20 -11.01 8.18
N THR A 154 -13.15 -11.56 7.60
CA THR A 154 -11.91 -11.95 8.26
C THR A 154 -11.13 -10.73 8.69
N LEU A 155 -10.96 -9.72 7.82
CA LEU A 155 -10.36 -8.43 8.16
C LEU A 155 -11.05 -7.77 9.36
N LYS A 156 -12.39 -7.78 9.38
CA LYS A 156 -13.15 -7.27 10.53
C LYS A 156 -12.83 -8.03 11.82
N ARG A 157 -12.76 -9.36 11.77
CA ARG A 157 -12.38 -10.17 12.95
C ARG A 157 -10.95 -9.88 13.41
N ILE A 158 -10.02 -9.70 12.48
CA ILE A 158 -8.63 -9.31 12.79
C ILE A 158 -8.64 -7.96 13.50
N ALA A 159 -9.31 -6.96 12.94
CA ALA A 159 -9.45 -5.63 13.53
C ALA A 159 -10.05 -5.68 14.94
N ASP A 160 -11.13 -6.44 15.13
CA ASP A 160 -11.77 -6.63 16.44
C ASP A 160 -10.80 -7.27 17.46
N ILE A 161 -9.98 -8.25 17.07
CA ILE A 161 -9.01 -8.89 17.99
C ILE A 161 -7.83 -7.96 18.31
N LEU A 162 -7.37 -7.20 17.32
CA LEU A 162 -6.25 -6.27 17.44
C LEU A 162 -6.65 -4.91 18.04
N GLN A 163 -7.96 -4.65 18.18
CA GLN A 163 -8.51 -3.39 18.68
C GLN A 163 -8.09 -2.18 17.85
N CYS A 164 -8.10 -2.34 16.52
CA CYS A 164 -7.78 -1.29 15.54
C CYS A 164 -8.94 -1.09 14.56
N GLU A 165 -8.89 -0.05 13.72
CA GLU A 165 -9.86 0.11 12.65
C GLU A 165 -9.54 -0.82 11.47
N ILE A 166 -10.56 -1.22 10.70
CA ILE A 166 -10.37 -2.06 9.51
C ILE A 166 -9.51 -1.35 8.44
N LEU A 167 -9.58 -0.01 8.37
CA LEU A 167 -8.78 0.80 7.45
C LEU A 167 -7.29 0.74 7.77
N GLU A 168 -6.92 0.39 9.01
CA GLU A 168 -5.51 0.22 9.39
C GLU A 168 -4.93 -1.13 8.94
N LEU A 169 -5.74 -1.99 8.32
CA LEU A 169 -5.35 -3.33 7.84
C LEU A 169 -5.33 -3.47 6.31
N ILE A 170 -5.85 -2.49 5.56
CA ILE A 170 -6.01 -2.53 4.10
C ILE A 170 -5.24 -1.41 3.41
#